data_AF-A0A5C4VF42-F1
#
_entry.id   AF-A0A5C4VF42-F1
#
_cell.length_a   1.000
_cell.length_b   1.000
_cell.length_c   1.000
_cell.angle_alpha   90.00
_cell.angle_beta   90.00
_cell.angle_gamma   90.00
#
_symmetry.space_group_name_H-M   'P 1'
#
loop_
_entity.id
_entity.type
_entity.pdbx_description
1 polymer ?
#
loop_
_entity_poly.entity_id
_entity_poly.type
_entity_poly.pdbx_seq_one_letter_code
_entity_poly.pdbx_strand_id
1 'polypeptide(L)' 'MTPDWGTFPGYEDPVRGGDRIDWVVAGGPVEVLRVAINTYRENGRYPSDHAPAQAEVRLA' A
#
# COMPACT_ATOMS: atom_id res chain seq x y z
N MET A 1 -0.10 10.77 3.76
CA MET A 1 -0.84 9.52 3.44
C MET A 1 -1.16 9.52 1.97
N THR A 2 -1.14 8.35 1.33
CA THR A 2 -1.60 8.22 -0.05
C THR A 2 -3.12 8.22 -0.08
N PRO A 3 -3.75 8.53 -1.22
CA PRO A 3 -5.16 8.22 -1.42
C PRO A 3 -5.45 6.73 -1.18
N ASP A 4 -6.74 6.42 -1.03
CA ASP A 4 -7.25 5.08 -0.77
C ASP A 4 -7.15 4.18 -2.02
N TRP A 5 -5.94 3.93 -2.51
CA TRP A 5 -5.71 3.10 -3.69
C TRP A 5 -5.96 1.61 -3.41
N GLY A 6 -6.32 0.85 -4.44
CA GLY A 6 -6.23 -0.62 -4.40
C GLY A 6 -4.79 -1.11 -4.43
N THR A 7 -4.56 -2.37 -4.05
CA THR A 7 -3.22 -2.99 -4.01
C THR A 7 -2.88 -3.76 -5.29
N PHE A 8 -3.85 -4.04 -6.15
CA PHE A 8 -3.64 -4.77 -7.41
C PHE A 8 -4.03 -3.93 -8.63
N PRO A 9 -3.20 -2.96 -9.06
CA PRO A 9 -3.44 -2.21 -10.27
C PRO A 9 -3.15 -3.01 -11.56
N GLY A 10 -2.41 -4.12 -11.50
CA GLY A 10 -2.16 -4.96 -12.69
C GLY A 10 -1.36 -4.26 -13.78
N TYR A 11 -0.41 -3.40 -13.39
CA TYR A 11 0.35 -2.48 -14.26
C TYR A 11 -0.44 -1.31 -14.86
N GLU A 12 -1.72 -1.14 -14.52
CA GLU A 12 -2.52 0.03 -14.91
C GLU A 12 -2.42 1.16 -13.87
N ASP A 13 -3.06 2.31 -14.13
CA ASP A 13 -3.12 3.40 -13.15
C ASP A 13 -3.93 2.99 -11.89
N PRO A 14 -3.51 3.43 -10.69
CA PRO A 14 -4.18 3.08 -9.45
C PRO A 14 -5.59 3.67 -9.36
N VAL A 15 -6.53 2.86 -8.91
CA VAL A 15 -7.95 3.23 -8.76
C VAL A 15 -8.27 3.48 -7.29
N ARG A 16 -8.91 4.63 -6.98
CA ARG A 16 -9.36 4.92 -5.61
C ARG A 16 -10.50 3.98 -5.25
N GLY A 17 -10.47 3.42 -4.05
CA GLY A 17 -11.41 2.40 -3.60
C GLY A 17 -11.30 1.09 -4.38
N GLY A 18 -10.21 0.87 -5.13
CA GLY A 18 -9.95 -0.39 -5.82
C GLY A 18 -9.66 -1.53 -4.85
N ASP A 19 -9.60 -2.75 -5.40
CA ASP A 19 -9.45 -3.97 -4.62
C ASP A 19 -8.17 -3.97 -3.77
N ARG A 20 -8.31 -4.43 -2.53
CA ARG A 20 -7.21 -4.60 -1.58
C ARG A 20 -7.10 -6.06 -1.21
N ILE A 21 -6.13 -6.72 -1.83
CA ILE A 21 -5.89 -8.16 -1.65
C ILE A 21 -4.58 -8.45 -0.91
N ASP A 22 -3.79 -7.41 -0.62
CA ASP A 22 -2.53 -7.50 0.10
C ASP A 22 -2.66 -6.86 1.49
N TRP A 23 -2.18 -7.55 2.53
CA TRP A 23 -2.41 -7.18 3.93
C TRP A 23 -1.11 -7.21 4.75
N VAL A 24 -0.94 -6.21 5.62
CA VAL A 24 0.05 -6.24 6.71
C VAL A 24 -0.74 -6.36 8.01
N VAL A 25 -0.59 -7.49 8.70
CA VAL A 25 -1.34 -7.79 9.94
C VAL A 25 -0.37 -7.75 11.11
N ALA A 26 -0.71 -6.98 12.14
CA ALA A 26 0.08 -6.87 13.37
C ALA A 26 -0.75 -7.30 14.59
N GLY A 27 -0.08 -7.91 15.57
CA GLY A 27 -0.62 -8.22 16.89
C GLY A 27 0.39 -7.86 17.98
N GLY A 28 -0.01 -7.95 19.25
CA GLY A 28 0.84 -7.56 20.38
C GLY A 28 0.95 -6.03 20.54
N PRO A 29 2.02 -5.52 21.18
CA PRO A 29 2.17 -4.11 21.51
C PRO A 29 2.71 -3.28 20.33
N VAL A 30 2.02 -3.35 19.20
CA VAL A 30 2.33 -2.57 18.00
C VAL A 30 1.25 -1.51 17.80
N GLU A 31 1.65 -0.25 17.74
CA GLU A 31 0.76 0.86 17.38
C GLU A 31 1.01 1.27 15.93
N VAL A 32 -0.03 1.22 15.09
CA VAL A 32 0.03 1.66 13.69
C VAL A 32 -0.17 3.17 13.64
N LEU A 33 0.88 3.90 13.28
CA LEU A 33 0.85 5.37 13.21
C LEU A 33 0.32 5.85 11.87
N ARG A 34 0.77 5.22 10.77
CA ARG A 34 0.38 5.57 9.40
C ARG A 34 0.34 4.34 8.51
N VAL A 35 -0.55 4.37 7.52
CA VAL A 35 -0.61 3.40 6.42
C VAL A 35 -0.65 4.11 5.08
N ALA A 36 -0.15 3.45 4.05
CA ALA A 36 -0.16 3.94 2.67
C ALA A 36 -0.11 2.78 1.68
N ILE A 37 -0.62 3.03 0.47
CA ILE A 37 -0.41 2.19 -0.71
C ILE A 37 0.52 2.95 -1.64
N ASN A 38 1.74 2.43 -1.81
CA ASN A 38 2.78 3.11 -2.54
C ASN A 38 2.67 2.87 -4.04
N THR A 39 2.14 3.85 -4.77
CA THR A 39 1.98 3.79 -6.23
C THR A 39 3.19 4.40 -6.95
N TYR A 40 4.40 4.23 -6.39
CA TYR A 40 5.63 4.72 -6.98
C TYR A 40 5.79 4.21 -8.42
N ARG A 41 6.30 5.09 -9.28
CA ARG A 41 6.62 4.80 -10.67
C ARG A 41 7.93 5.47 -11.04
N GLU A 42 8.69 4.79 -11.87
CA GLU A 42 9.93 5.31 -12.46
C GLU A 42 9.84 5.18 -13.98
N ASN A 43 10.10 6.27 -14.71
CA ASN A 43 10.01 6.31 -16.17
C ASN A 43 8.68 5.74 -16.71
N GLY A 44 7.58 6.03 -16.01
CA GLY A 44 6.23 5.59 -16.37
C GLY A 44 5.93 4.10 -16.11
N ARG A 45 6.82 3.37 -15.43
CA ARG A 45 6.63 1.94 -15.13
C ARG A 45 6.42 1.70 -13.64
N TYR A 46 5.50 0.77 -13.35
CA TYR A 46 5.33 0.23 -12.01
C TYR A 46 6.36 -0.88 -11.75
N PRO A 47 6.98 -0.94 -10.55
CA PRO A 47 7.94 -2.00 -10.22
C PRO A 47 7.33 -3.42 -10.14
N SER A 48 6.02 -3.53 -9.94
CA SER A 48 5.25 -4.79 -9.86
C SER A 48 3.80 -4.53 -10.29
N ASP A 49 3.08 -5.60 -10.63
CA ASP A 49 1.63 -5.63 -10.80
C ASP A 49 0.84 -5.36 -9.51
N HIS A 50 1.48 -5.51 -8.35
CA HIS A 50 0.97 -5.11 -7.04
C HIS A 50 1.62 -3.80 -6.56
N ALA A 51 0.83 -2.96 -5.90
CA ALA A 51 1.31 -1.78 -5.19
C ALA A 51 1.63 -2.13 -3.72
N PRO A 52 2.83 -1.79 -3.20
CA PRO A 52 3.20 -2.11 -1.83
C PRO A 52 2.25 -1.49 -0.79
N ALA A 53 1.73 -2.33 0.10
CA ALA A 53 1.11 -1.90 1.35
C ALA A 53 2.21 -1.60 2.38
N GLN A 54 2.23 -0.37 2.91
CA GLN A 54 3.25 0.08 3.85
C GLN A 54 2.61 0.63 5.13
N ALA A 55 3.22 0.33 6.28
CA ALA A 55 2.81 0.82 7.58
C ALA A 55 4.01 1.38 8.36
N GLU A 56 3.85 2.58 8.91
CA GLU A 56 4.74 3.13 9.93
C GLU A 56 4.18 2.75 11.30
N VAL A 57 5.01 2.15 12.13
CA VAL A 57 4.59 1.60 13.42
C VAL A 57 5.50 2.05 14.55
N ARG A 58 4.97 2.08 15.76
CA ARG A 58 5.73 2.18 17.01
C ARG A 58 5.59 0.86 17.77
N LEU A 59 6.72 0.35 18.25
CA LEU A 59 6.78 -0.77 19.18
C LEU A 59 6.75 -0.22 20.61
N ALA A 60 6.04 -0.89 21.53
CA ALA A 60 6.08 -0.56 22.95
C ALA A 60 7.23 -1.28 23.67
#